data_AF-F0GER4-F1
#
_entry.id   AF-F0GER4-F1
#
_cell.length_a   1.000
_cell.length_b   1.000
_cell.length_c   1.000
_cell.angle_alpha   90.00
_cell.angle_beta   90.00
_cell.angle_gamma   90.00
#
_symmetry.space_group_name_H-M   'P 1'
#
loop_
_entity.id
_entity.type
_entity.pdbx_description
1 polymer ?
#
loop_
_entity_poly.entity_id
_entity_poly.type
_entity_poly.pdbx_seq_one_letter_code
_entity_poly.pdbx_strand_id
1 'polypeptide(L)'
;LAGRPAVTVHQPFASLGAFDPLRLRGADDVRTINAGVRLDRVVTGARLRLTYAYSPALVFPMSHLKVSVNGEVVATVPFDAAHAGRAVTQDIPIDPRYFSDFNQIGLRL
;
A
#
# COMPACT_ATOMS: atom_id res chain seq x y z
N LEU A 1 -28.91 15.77 -12.69
CA LEU A 1 -27.81 14.93 -13.25
C LEU A 1 -27.76 13.66 -12.41
N ALA A 2 -28.23 12.53 -12.92
CA ALA A 2 -28.13 11.26 -12.19
C ALA A 2 -26.65 10.85 -12.13
N GLY A 3 -26.06 10.78 -10.93
CA GLY A 3 -24.68 10.39 -10.73
C GLY A 3 -24.45 8.95 -11.20
N ARG A 4 -23.36 8.71 -11.94
CA ARG A 4 -22.95 7.34 -12.30
C ARG A 4 -22.81 6.50 -11.03
N PRO A 5 -23.23 5.22 -11.04
CA PRO A 5 -23.08 4.36 -9.88
C PRO A 5 -21.60 4.19 -9.52
N ALA A 6 -21.30 4.18 -8.23
CA ALA A 6 -19.95 3.87 -7.75
C ALA A 6 -19.60 2.43 -8.15
N VAL A 7 -18.39 2.25 -8.70
CA VAL A 7 -17.87 0.93 -9.10
C VAL A 7 -16.59 0.68 -8.33
N THR A 8 -16.54 -0.44 -7.61
CA THR A 8 -15.32 -0.93 -6.98
C THR A 8 -14.48 -1.68 -8.01
N VAL A 9 -13.20 -1.33 -8.10
CA VAL A 9 -12.23 -2.02 -8.97
C VAL A 9 -11.16 -2.64 -8.09
N HIS A 10 -10.83 -3.91 -8.34
CA HIS A 10 -9.70 -4.59 -7.71
C HIS A 10 -8.50 -4.56 -8.66
N GLN A 11 -7.42 -3.91 -8.23
CA GLN A 11 -6.13 -3.88 -8.95
C GLN A 11 -5.08 -4.64 -8.14
N PRO A 12 -4.74 -5.90 -8.50
CA PRO A 12 -3.61 -6.59 -7.90
C PRO A 12 -2.28 -5.93 -8.32
N PHE A 13 -1.25 -6.02 -7.48
CA PHE A 13 0.08 -5.46 -7.80
C PHE A 13 0.65 -5.95 -9.13
N ALA A 14 0.36 -7.20 -9.51
CA ALA A 14 0.77 -7.76 -10.80
C ALA A 14 0.15 -7.01 -12.00
N SER A 15 -1.10 -6.52 -11.91
CA SER A 15 -1.69 -5.73 -13.01
C SER A 15 -1.10 -4.32 -13.10
N LEU A 16 -0.36 -3.90 -12.06
CA LEU A 16 0.37 -2.64 -11.98
C LEU A 16 1.86 -2.81 -12.31
N GLY A 17 2.28 -3.98 -12.79
CA GLY A 17 3.66 -4.29 -13.19
C GLY A 17 4.56 -4.84 -12.09
N ALA A 18 4.06 -5.03 -10.87
CA ALA A 18 4.78 -5.68 -9.78
C ALA A 18 4.44 -7.19 -9.73
N PHE A 19 5.06 -7.96 -10.62
CA PHE A 19 4.81 -9.39 -10.81
C PHE A 19 5.43 -10.27 -9.70
N ASP A 20 6.55 -9.83 -9.14
CA ASP A 20 7.25 -10.51 -8.05
C ASP A 20 6.99 -9.84 -6.70
N PRO A 21 7.18 -10.57 -5.58
CA PRO A 21 7.13 -9.98 -4.25
C PRO A 21 8.09 -8.80 -4.11
N LEU A 22 7.57 -7.68 -3.63
CA LEU A 22 8.34 -6.47 -3.36
C LEU A 22 9.22 -6.70 -2.14
N ARG A 23 10.53 -6.85 -2.35
CA ARG A 23 11.50 -7.04 -1.28
C ARG A 23 11.97 -5.68 -0.78
N LEU A 24 11.73 -5.42 0.50
CA LEU A 24 12.26 -4.29 1.26
C LEU A 24 13.40 -4.80 2.14
N ARG A 25 14.58 -4.19 2.07
CA ARG A 25 15.79 -4.65 2.80
C ARG A 25 16.52 -3.52 3.50
N GLY A 26 16.88 -3.71 4.76
CA GLY A 26 17.55 -2.68 5.55
C GLY A 26 16.55 -1.75 6.22
N ALA A 27 17.01 -0.57 6.64
CA ALA A 27 16.22 0.34 7.47
C ALA A 27 15.40 1.39 6.70
N ASP A 28 15.77 1.71 5.45
CA ASP A 28 15.17 2.83 4.68
C ASP A 28 14.86 2.48 3.22
N ASP A 29 14.79 1.18 2.88
CA ASP A 29 14.48 0.75 1.51
C ASP A 29 13.04 1.10 1.14
N VAL A 30 12.85 1.48 -0.12
CA VAL A 30 11.58 1.96 -0.66
C VAL A 30 11.23 1.22 -1.93
N ARG A 31 9.99 0.76 -2.02
CA ARG A 31 9.42 0.25 -3.25
C ARG A 31 8.19 1.04 -3.63
N THR A 32 8.13 1.45 -4.88
CA THR A 32 7.04 2.25 -5.42
C THR A 32 6.29 1.46 -6.48
N ILE A 33 4.97 1.45 -6.38
CA ILE A 33 4.05 0.90 -7.37
C ILE A 33 3.25 2.04 -7.96
N ASN A 34 3.21 2.12 -9.28
CA ASN A 34 2.45 3.14 -9.98
C ASN A 34 1.02 2.63 -10.23
N ALA A 35 0.03 3.46 -9.89
CA ALA A 35 -1.39 3.15 -10.05
C ALA A 35 -2.10 4.31 -10.77
N GLY A 36 -2.61 4.02 -11.98
CA GLY A 36 -3.45 4.95 -12.73
C GLY A 36 -4.91 4.87 -12.31
N VAL A 37 -5.56 6.03 -12.27
CA VAL A 37 -7.02 6.15 -12.19
C VAL A 37 -7.52 6.50 -13.59
N ARG A 38 -8.67 5.95 -13.97
CA ARG A 38 -9.29 6.34 -15.24
C ARG A 38 -9.72 7.79 -15.20
N LEU A 39 -9.41 8.56 -16.24
CA LEU A 39 -9.71 10.00 -16.34
C LEU A 39 -11.21 10.35 -16.26
N ASP A 40 -12.10 9.37 -16.51
CA ASP A 40 -13.55 9.55 -16.40
C ASP A 40 -14.10 9.17 -15.01
N ARG A 41 -13.24 8.92 -14.03
CA ARG A 41 -13.61 8.47 -12.68
C ARG A 41 -12.87 9.27 -11.61
N VAL A 42 -13.57 9.49 -10.50
CA VAL A 42 -12.99 10.02 -9.27
C VAL A 42 -12.96 8.91 -8.22
N VAL A 43 -11.88 8.84 -7.44
CA VAL A 43 -11.77 7.92 -6.32
C VAL A 43 -12.63 8.47 -5.18
N THR A 44 -13.62 7.69 -4.73
CA THR A 44 -14.49 8.05 -3.60
C THR A 44 -14.20 7.23 -2.35
N GLY A 45 -13.36 6.20 -2.47
CA GLY A 45 -12.85 5.39 -1.38
C GLY A 45 -11.75 4.46 -1.88
N ALA A 46 -10.76 4.19 -1.04
CA ALA A 46 -9.63 3.34 -1.39
C ALA A 46 -9.20 2.47 -0.21
N ARG A 47 -8.74 1.26 -0.52
CA ARG A 47 -8.22 0.31 0.46
C ARG A 47 -7.05 -0.43 -0.17
N LEU A 48 -5.90 -0.38 0.50
CA LEU A 48 -4.72 -1.13 0.14
C LEU A 48 -4.69 -2.43 0.94
N ARG A 49 -4.80 -3.56 0.26
CA ARG A 49 -4.64 -4.88 0.88
C ARG A 49 -3.21 -5.36 0.68
N LEU A 50 -2.44 -5.42 1.76
CA LEU A 50 -1.06 -5.89 1.76
C LEU A 50 -0.99 -7.27 2.40
N THR A 51 -0.32 -8.20 1.72
CA THR A 51 0.13 -9.45 2.33
C THR A 51 1.64 -9.43 2.37
N TYR A 52 2.23 -9.50 3.57
CA TYR A 52 3.67 -9.39 3.76
C TYR A 52 4.14 -10.27 4.92
N ALA A 53 5.44 -10.55 4.94
CA ALA A 53 6.11 -11.24 6.04
C ALA A 53 7.39 -10.48 6.36
N TYR A 54 7.79 -10.49 7.63
CA TYR A 54 8.95 -9.76 8.11
C TYR A 54 9.81 -10.62 9.05
N SER A 55 11.07 -10.24 9.19
CA SER A 55 12.07 -11.04 9.91
C SER A 55 11.75 -11.12 11.41
N PRO A 56 11.83 -12.32 12.03
CA PRO A 56 11.82 -12.46 13.49
C PRO A 56 12.97 -11.74 14.21
N ALA A 57 14.02 -11.37 13.49
CA ALA A 57 15.19 -10.67 14.03
C ALA A 57 15.07 -9.14 13.95
N LEU A 58 13.91 -8.58 13.58
CA LEU A 58 13.71 -7.13 13.58
C LEU A 58 13.72 -6.54 14.99
N VAL A 59 14.16 -5.29 15.10
CA VAL A 59 14.00 -4.49 16.31
C VAL A 59 12.60 -3.87 16.31
N PHE A 60 11.60 -4.64 16.74
CA PHE A 60 10.17 -4.30 16.59
C PHE A 60 9.78 -2.87 17.01
N PRO A 61 10.21 -2.34 18.18
CA PRO A 61 9.83 -0.99 18.61
C PRO A 61 10.30 0.13 17.66
N MET A 62 11.28 -0.15 16.81
CA MET A 62 11.86 0.81 15.86
C MET A 62 11.53 0.48 14.40
N SER A 63 10.95 -0.69 14.13
CA SER A 63 10.73 -1.19 12.77
C SER A 63 9.26 -1.03 12.40
N HIS A 64 8.98 -0.31 11.30
CA HIS A 64 7.60 -0.02 10.88
C HIS A 64 7.47 -0.07 9.36
N LEU A 65 6.35 -0.57 8.84
CA LEU A 65 6.02 -0.40 7.44
C LEU A 65 5.29 0.93 7.25
N LYS A 66 5.93 1.87 6.56
CA LYS A 66 5.29 3.11 6.11
C LYS A 66 4.68 2.90 4.74
N VAL A 67 3.42 3.31 4.60
CA VAL A 67 2.71 3.36 3.33
C VAL A 67 2.53 4.82 2.95
N SER A 68 2.95 5.17 1.75
CA SER A 68 2.80 6.53 1.22
C SER A 68 2.02 6.53 -0.09
N VAL A 69 1.32 7.63 -0.36
CA VAL A 69 0.66 7.91 -1.64
C VAL A 69 1.19 9.25 -2.11
N ASN A 70 1.76 9.28 -3.32
CA ASN A 70 2.31 10.51 -3.92
C ASN A 70 3.34 11.23 -3.02
N GLY A 71 4.13 10.44 -2.29
CA GLY A 71 5.16 10.93 -1.36
C GLY A 71 4.66 11.23 0.06
N GLU A 72 3.35 11.30 0.28
CA GLU A 72 2.76 11.59 1.59
C GLU A 72 2.48 10.30 2.37
N VAL A 73 2.90 10.22 3.64
CA VAL A 73 2.69 9.03 4.47
C VAL A 73 1.22 8.95 4.90
N VAL A 74 0.50 7.96 4.39
CA VAL A 74 -0.93 7.77 4.67
C VAL A 74 -1.19 6.74 5.77
N ALA A 75 -0.24 5.85 6.04
CA ALA A 75 -0.32 4.90 7.13
C ALA A 75 1.08 4.50 7.63
N THR A 76 1.17 4.21 8.92
CA THR A 76 2.33 3.55 9.54
C THR A 76 1.83 2.30 10.25
N VAL A 77 2.42 1.17 9.91
CA VAL A 77 2.05 -0.14 10.42
C VAL A 77 3.19 -0.66 11.30
N PRO A 78 2.97 -0.86 12.61
CA PRO A 78 3.99 -1.43 13.49
C PRO A 78 4.18 -2.93 13.20
N PHE A 79 5.41 -3.40 13.39
CA PHE A 79 5.69 -4.83 13.42
C PHE A 79 5.66 -5.36 14.86
N ASP A 80 5.32 -6.64 15.02
CA ASP A 80 5.28 -7.28 16.34
C ASP A 80 5.93 -8.67 16.32
N ALA A 81 6.40 -9.13 17.48
CA ALA A 81 7.06 -10.43 17.56
C ALA A 81 6.09 -11.61 17.32
N ALA A 82 4.81 -11.44 17.62
CA ALA A 82 3.82 -12.52 17.56
C ALA A 82 3.54 -12.96 16.11
N HIS A 83 3.66 -12.04 15.15
CA HIS A 83 3.43 -12.30 13.73
C HIS A 83 4.69 -12.34 12.88
N ALA A 84 5.88 -12.24 13.47
CA ALA A 84 7.11 -12.33 12.72
C ALA A 84 7.32 -13.73 12.10
N GLY A 85 7.90 -13.78 10.90
CA GLY A 85 8.15 -15.03 10.17
C GLY A 85 6.92 -15.68 9.54
N ARG A 86 5.69 -15.17 9.77
CA ARG A 86 4.47 -15.62 9.09
C ARG A 86 3.95 -14.55 8.12
N ALA A 87 3.15 -14.99 7.15
CA ALA A 87 2.41 -14.07 6.30
C ALA A 87 1.29 -13.40 7.10
N VAL A 88 1.21 -12.08 7.02
CA VAL A 88 0.16 -11.25 7.59
C VAL A 88 -0.53 -10.54 6.45
N THR A 89 -1.86 -10.49 6.50
CA THR A 89 -2.65 -9.67 5.57
C THR A 89 -3.30 -8.53 6.32
N GLN A 90 -3.12 -7.32 5.81
CA GLN A 90 -3.69 -6.11 6.39
C GLN A 90 -4.41 -5.30 5.33
N ASP A 91 -5.56 -4.77 5.72
CA ASP A 91 -6.35 -3.86 4.92
C ASP A 91 -6.20 -2.44 5.46
N ILE A 92 -5.58 -1.58 4.66
CA ILE A 92 -5.24 -0.21 5.04
C ILE A 92 -6.20 0.73 4.30
N PRO A 93 -7.15 1.39 4.99
CA PRO A 93 -7.97 2.42 4.36
C PRO A 93 -7.09 3.61 3.96
N ILE A 94 -7.32 4.16 2.77
CA ILE A 94 -6.62 5.34 2.28
C ILE A 94 -7.67 6.39 1.96
N ASP A 95 -7.48 7.60 2.50
CA ASP A 95 -8.37 8.72 2.19
C ASP A 95 -8.30 9.02 0.68
N PRO A 96 -9.44 9.07 -0.03
CA PRO A 96 -9.48 9.31 -1.47
C PRO A 96 -8.79 10.62 -1.89
N ARG A 97 -8.65 11.61 -1.00
CA ARG A 97 -8.00 12.90 -1.31
C ARG A 97 -6.53 12.78 -1.69
N TYR A 98 -5.87 11.68 -1.34
CA TYR A 98 -4.48 11.45 -1.71
C TYR A 98 -4.33 11.00 -3.16
N PHE A 99 -5.43 10.62 -3.83
CA PHE A 99 -5.40 10.15 -5.20
C PHE A 99 -5.53 11.28 -6.22
N SER A 100 -4.79 11.16 -7.31
CA SER A 100 -4.92 11.92 -8.55
C SER A 100 -5.09 10.96 -9.73
N ASP A 101 -5.01 11.45 -10.97
CA ASP A 101 -5.08 10.62 -12.17
C ASP A 101 -3.95 9.58 -12.23
N PHE A 102 -2.77 9.92 -11.69
CA PHE A 102 -1.61 9.05 -11.61
C PHE A 102 -1.04 9.05 -10.19
N ASN A 103 -0.87 7.86 -9.62
CA ASN A 103 -0.49 7.72 -8.22
C ASN A 103 0.75 6.87 -8.05
N GLN A 104 1.59 7.26 -7.11
CA GLN A 104 2.73 6.48 -6.66
C GLN A 104 2.46 5.96 -5.25
N ILE A 105 2.28 4.65 -5.13
CA ILE A 105 2.11 3.97 -3.85
C ILE A 105 3.48 3.51 -3.39
N GLY A 106 3.99 4.11 -2.32
CA GLY A 106 5.28 3.78 -1.73
C GLY A 106 5.13 2.87 -0.51
N LEU A 107 6.02 1.90 -0.38
CA LEU A 107 6.22 1.05 0.78
C LEU A 107 7.64 1.24 1.28
N ARG A 108 7.82 1.59 2.56
CA ARG A 108 9.13 1.87 3.17
C ARG A 108 9.24 1.20 4.55
N LEU A 109 10.45 0.75 4.93
CA LEU A 109 10.77 0.22 6.27
C LEU A 109 11.11 1.30 7.32
#